data_AF-A0A354P4E0-F1
#
_entry.id   AF-A0A354P4E0-F1
#
_cell.length_a   1.000
_cell.length_b   1.000
_cell.length_c   1.000
_cell.angle_alpha   90.00
_cell.angle_beta   90.00
_cell.angle_gamma   90.00
#
_symmetry.space_group_name_H-M   'P 1'
#
loop_
_entity.id
_entity.type
_entity.pdbx_description
1 polymer ?
#
loop_
_entity_poly.entity_id
_entity_poly.type
_entity_poly.pdbx_seq_one_letter_code
_entity_poly.pdbx_strand_id
1 'polypeptide(L)'
;MCDLTKGGYVTTLVNPYVKFVKDLKAFFEARPDLIQRTLSNVFSMRMIGNKTHGDLAEVAMAEFIQLFVPGYSARHVGKDMYRAKSHEEDISVKTPDGTELPISLKAYGDGPLQLSTNKTSSMFKLLSTQPDRISDTEKIREILTSPAFADFRQINVLPLIYDEKKMRCNIMIFDAGRAMDSVTSINLVTAGSGRKHPVYRFADASGNYVCEVRYGDEAANALQRGLWTHTKNALQCFSSLTGWIQYSTNTTVIDLVGAALVADKPEQKAALQLLEKESKKDLLE
;
A
#
# COMPACT_ATOMS: atom_id res chain seq x y z
N MET A 1 -21.90 -15.02 -3.65
CA MET A 1 -22.56 -13.72 -3.95
C MET A 1 -22.97 -13.12 -2.62
N CYS A 2 -22.31 -12.06 -2.18
CA CYS A 2 -22.77 -11.27 -1.04
C CYS A 2 -23.45 -10.01 -1.59
N ASP A 3 -24.72 -9.87 -1.27
CA ASP A 3 -25.61 -8.78 -1.68
C ASP A 3 -25.34 -7.55 -0.81
N LEU A 4 -24.93 -6.45 -1.43
CA LEU A 4 -24.59 -5.17 -0.79
C LEU A 4 -25.74 -4.14 -0.87
N THR A 5 -26.98 -4.55 -1.12
CA THR A 5 -28.04 -3.59 -1.44
C THR A 5 -29.36 -3.84 -0.71
N LYS A 6 -29.40 -3.63 0.61
CA LYS A 6 -30.68 -3.36 1.30
C LYS A 6 -30.53 -2.30 2.40
N GLY A 7 -31.00 -1.08 2.10
CA GLY A 7 -31.16 0.04 3.02
C GLY A 7 -31.38 1.34 2.24
N GLY A 8 -32.53 1.99 2.42
CA GLY A 8 -33.09 3.01 1.52
C GLY A 8 -32.33 4.34 1.39
N TYR A 9 -32.58 4.99 0.25
CA TYR A 9 -32.25 6.36 -0.17
C TYR A 9 -31.47 7.26 0.81
N VAL A 10 -30.15 7.11 0.77
CA VAL A 10 -29.20 8.22 0.65
C VAL A 10 -28.24 7.77 -0.44
N THR A 11 -28.04 8.55 -1.50
CA THR A 11 -26.93 8.32 -2.43
C THR A 11 -25.62 8.49 -1.64
N THR A 12 -25.17 7.42 -0.99
CA THR A 12 -23.86 7.36 -0.35
C THR A 12 -22.86 7.60 -1.47
N LEU A 13 -22.21 8.77 -1.42
CA LEU A 13 -21.01 9.07 -2.19
C LEU A 13 -20.10 7.85 -2.06
N VAL A 14 -19.96 7.08 -3.14
CA VAL A 14 -19.03 5.95 -3.15
C VAL A 14 -17.66 6.54 -2.89
N ASN A 15 -16.99 6.09 -1.83
CA ASN A 15 -15.64 6.53 -1.49
C ASN A 15 -14.77 6.45 -2.77
N PRO A 16 -14.20 7.58 -3.27
CA PRO A 16 -13.54 7.59 -4.57
C PRO A 16 -12.36 6.61 -4.66
N TYR A 17 -11.67 6.34 -3.55
CA TYR A 17 -10.64 5.32 -3.47
C TYR A 17 -11.20 3.90 -3.63
N VAL A 18 -12.32 3.59 -2.97
CA VAL A 18 -13.00 2.28 -3.10
C VAL A 18 -13.45 2.05 -4.53
N LYS A 19 -13.98 3.08 -5.20
CA LYS A 19 -14.33 3.01 -6.62
C LYS A 19 -13.10 2.76 -7.49
N PHE A 20 -12.04 3.56 -7.31
CA PHE A 20 -10.78 3.38 -8.03
C PHE A 20 -10.22 1.96 -7.90
N VAL A 21 -10.16 1.43 -6.67
CA VAL A 21 -9.68 0.07 -6.40
C VAL A 21 -10.53 -0.99 -7.09
N LYS A 22 -11.86 -0.81 -7.11
CA LYS A 22 -12.77 -1.71 -7.82
C LYS A 22 -12.52 -1.70 -9.34
N ASP A 23 -12.35 -0.53 -9.93
CA ASP A 23 -12.12 -0.38 -11.36
C ASP A 23 -10.73 -0.91 -11.76
N LEU A 24 -9.72 -0.64 -10.93
CA LEU A 24 -8.37 -1.20 -11.09
C LEU A 24 -8.37 -2.73 -11.01
N LYS A 25 -9.15 -3.30 -10.08
CA LYS A 25 -9.31 -4.75 -9.97
C LYS A 25 -9.91 -5.34 -11.24
N ALA A 26 -11.01 -4.75 -11.71
CA ALA A 26 -11.68 -5.19 -12.93
C ALA A 26 -10.72 -5.11 -14.14
N PHE A 27 -9.87 -4.09 -14.19
CA PHE A 27 -8.85 -3.97 -15.22
C PHE A 27 -7.81 -5.11 -15.14
N PHE A 28 -7.28 -5.41 -13.96
CA PHE A 28 -6.33 -6.52 -13.78
C PHE A 28 -6.94 -7.88 -14.11
N GLU A 29 -8.22 -8.09 -13.81
CA GLU A 29 -8.93 -9.31 -14.17
C GLU A 29 -9.14 -9.42 -15.69
N ALA A 30 -9.38 -8.31 -16.38
CA ALA A 30 -9.54 -8.26 -17.83
C ALA A 30 -8.21 -8.37 -18.59
N ARG A 31 -7.13 -7.80 -18.04
CA ARG A 31 -5.78 -7.73 -18.66
C ARG A 31 -4.68 -8.16 -17.68
N PRO A 32 -4.70 -9.43 -17.22
CA PRO A 32 -3.72 -9.93 -16.24
C PRO A 32 -2.30 -9.97 -16.81
N ASP A 33 -2.16 -10.11 -18.14
CA ASP A 33 -0.90 -10.08 -18.87
C ASP A 33 -0.12 -8.77 -18.64
N LEU A 34 -0.82 -7.63 -18.67
CA LEU A 34 -0.19 -6.31 -18.56
C LEU A 34 0.42 -6.10 -17.17
N ILE A 35 -0.31 -6.43 -16.11
CA ILE A 35 0.19 -6.26 -14.74
C ILE A 35 1.27 -7.30 -14.41
N GLN A 36 1.14 -8.54 -14.89
CA GLN A 36 2.18 -9.55 -14.73
C GLN A 36 3.49 -9.16 -15.41
N ARG A 37 3.43 -8.65 -16.65
CA ARG A 37 4.59 -8.13 -17.38
C ARG A 37 5.22 -6.95 -16.63
N THR A 38 4.40 -5.99 -16.19
CA THR A 38 4.86 -4.82 -15.44
C THR A 38 5.58 -5.21 -14.15
N LEU A 39 4.98 -6.07 -13.32
CA LEU A 39 5.59 -6.52 -12.08
C LEU A 39 6.85 -7.37 -12.32
N SER A 40 6.87 -8.19 -13.37
CA SER A 40 8.07 -8.94 -13.77
C SER A 40 9.23 -8.00 -14.09
N ASN A 41 8.97 -6.91 -14.82
CA ASN A 41 9.98 -5.89 -15.10
C ASN A 41 10.46 -5.22 -13.81
N VAL A 42 9.56 -4.83 -12.90
CA VAL A 42 9.92 -4.25 -11.59
C VAL A 42 10.84 -5.19 -10.79
N PHE A 43 10.49 -6.48 -10.69
CA PHE A 43 11.30 -7.45 -9.94
C PHE A 43 12.61 -7.82 -10.65
N SER A 44 12.69 -7.69 -11.98
CA SER A 44 13.92 -7.92 -12.75
C SER A 44 15.02 -6.93 -12.39
N MET A 45 14.64 -5.70 -12.06
CA MET A 45 15.59 -4.64 -11.66
C MET A 45 16.37 -4.96 -10.38
N ARG A 46 15.95 -5.99 -9.63
CA ARG A 46 16.73 -6.49 -8.51
C ARG A 46 18.06 -7.11 -8.93
N MET A 47 18.14 -7.65 -10.15
CA MET A 47 19.36 -8.25 -10.69
C MET A 47 20.49 -7.25 -10.91
N ILE A 48 20.16 -5.97 -11.14
CA ILE A 48 21.15 -4.90 -11.29
C ILE A 48 21.53 -4.24 -9.96
N GLY A 49 21.23 -4.89 -8.83
CA GLY A 49 21.63 -4.45 -7.50
C GLY A 49 20.70 -3.40 -6.88
N ASN A 50 19.53 -3.14 -7.49
CA ASN A 50 18.60 -2.19 -6.90
C ASN A 50 17.90 -2.80 -5.67
N LYS A 51 18.10 -2.18 -4.50
CA LYS A 51 17.36 -2.48 -3.26
C LYS A 51 15.98 -1.79 -3.20
N THR A 52 15.64 -0.98 -4.21
CA THR A 52 14.45 -0.13 -4.23
C THR A 52 13.38 -0.59 -5.24
N HIS A 53 13.04 -1.88 -5.22
CA HIS A 53 11.84 -2.35 -5.93
C HIS A 53 10.55 -1.66 -5.46
N GLY A 54 10.55 -1.07 -4.26
CA GLY A 54 9.51 -0.13 -3.80
C GLY A 54 9.44 1.12 -4.68
N ASP A 55 10.51 1.92 -4.73
CA ASP A 55 10.56 3.15 -5.57
C ASP A 55 10.23 2.83 -7.05
N LEU A 56 10.70 1.68 -7.58
CA LEU A 56 10.37 1.25 -8.94
C LEU A 56 8.91 0.84 -9.11
N ALA A 57 8.31 0.17 -8.11
CA ALA A 57 6.90 -0.19 -8.16
C ALA A 57 6.01 1.06 -8.14
N GLU A 58 6.41 2.12 -7.42
CA GLU A 58 5.71 3.40 -7.42
C GLU A 58 5.67 4.03 -8.82
N VAL A 59 6.83 4.14 -9.47
CA VAL A 59 6.95 4.66 -10.83
C VAL A 59 6.16 3.80 -11.81
N ALA A 60 6.36 2.47 -11.77
CA ALA A 60 5.71 1.55 -12.67
C ALA A 60 4.17 1.55 -12.52
N MET A 61 3.65 1.62 -11.29
CA MET A 61 2.21 1.68 -11.06
C MET A 61 1.59 3.01 -11.47
N ALA A 62 2.28 4.14 -11.24
CA ALA A 62 1.82 5.43 -11.73
C ALA A 62 1.70 5.42 -13.26
N GLU A 63 2.74 4.98 -13.96
CA GLU A 63 2.73 4.86 -15.43
C GLU A 63 1.69 3.83 -15.91
N PHE A 64 1.55 2.70 -15.22
CA PHE A 64 0.53 1.70 -15.56
C PHE A 64 -0.87 2.29 -15.52
N ILE A 65 -1.21 3.00 -14.44
CA ILE A 65 -2.52 3.64 -14.29
C ILE A 65 -2.71 4.71 -15.37
N GLN A 66 -1.68 5.54 -15.60
CA GLN A 66 -1.70 6.61 -16.59
C GLN A 66 -1.91 6.11 -18.03
N LEU A 67 -1.34 4.96 -18.38
CA LEU A 67 -1.39 4.42 -19.73
C LEU A 67 -2.58 3.51 -19.97
N PHE A 68 -2.94 2.67 -19.00
CA PHE A 68 -3.82 1.54 -19.24
C PHE A 68 -5.20 1.65 -18.60
N VAL A 69 -5.36 2.38 -17.49
CA VAL A 69 -6.60 2.33 -16.71
C VAL A 69 -7.57 3.44 -17.17
N PRO A 70 -8.69 3.10 -17.85
CA PRO A 70 -9.51 4.12 -18.52
C PRO A 70 -10.14 5.13 -17.57
N GLY A 71 -10.04 6.42 -17.92
CA GLY A 71 -10.63 7.51 -17.14
C GLY A 71 -9.83 7.94 -15.91
N TYR A 72 -8.70 7.29 -15.65
CA TYR A 72 -7.77 7.67 -14.58
C TYR A 72 -6.49 8.26 -15.16
N SER A 73 -5.88 9.19 -14.43
CA SER A 73 -4.51 9.65 -14.69
C SER A 73 -3.71 9.54 -13.41
N ALA A 74 -2.42 9.28 -13.51
CA ALA A 74 -1.60 9.09 -12.32
C ALA A 74 -0.20 9.67 -12.51
N ARG A 75 0.42 10.05 -11.39
CA ARG A 75 1.80 10.52 -11.36
C ARG A 75 2.52 10.01 -10.12
N HIS A 76 3.80 9.72 -10.28
CA HIS A 76 4.72 9.54 -9.16
C HIS A 76 4.97 10.91 -8.51
N VAL A 77 4.83 11.00 -7.19
CA VAL A 77 4.93 12.28 -6.48
C VAL A 77 6.40 12.61 -6.16
N GLY A 78 7.26 11.60 -6.07
CA GLY A 78 8.70 11.73 -5.84
C GLY A 78 9.06 12.36 -4.49
N LYS A 79 10.36 12.34 -4.14
CA LYS A 79 10.88 12.87 -2.86
C LYS A 79 11.01 14.41 -2.85
N ASP A 80 10.94 15.07 -4.01
CA ASP A 80 11.21 16.51 -4.14
C ASP A 80 10.01 17.40 -3.78
N MET A 81 8.77 16.92 -3.90
CA MET A 81 7.58 17.65 -3.44
C MET A 81 7.35 17.53 -1.91
N TYR A 82 8.21 16.79 -1.21
CA TYR A 82 7.97 16.28 0.14
C TYR A 82 8.32 17.26 1.27
N ARG A 83 8.96 18.39 0.97
CA ARG A 83 9.31 19.39 2.00
C ARG A 83 8.09 20.16 2.56
N ALA A 84 6.89 19.97 2.00
CA ALA A 84 5.74 20.85 2.29
C ALA A 84 4.42 20.15 2.68
N LYS A 85 4.33 18.82 2.80
CA LYS A 85 3.04 18.13 3.10
C LYS A 85 3.10 17.17 4.29
N SER A 86 1.95 17.01 4.94
CA SER A 86 1.72 16.28 6.22
C SER A 86 1.63 14.76 6.08
N HIS A 87 1.57 14.20 4.87
CA HIS A 87 1.34 12.78 4.61
C HIS A 87 2.40 12.17 3.67
N GLU A 88 2.59 10.85 3.77
CA GLU A 88 3.61 10.06 3.07
C GLU A 88 2.95 9.31 1.91
N GLU A 89 2.77 9.99 0.78
CA GLU A 89 2.09 9.40 -0.38
C GLU A 89 3.04 9.30 -1.57
N ASP A 90 3.01 8.15 -2.23
CA ASP A 90 4.01 7.76 -3.22
C ASP A 90 3.52 8.07 -4.64
N ILE A 91 2.21 7.91 -4.89
CA ILE A 91 1.55 8.26 -6.14
C ILE A 91 0.30 9.12 -5.89
N SER A 92 -0.09 9.90 -6.90
CA SER A 92 -1.36 10.64 -6.92
C SER A 92 -2.16 10.20 -8.14
N VAL A 93 -3.38 9.72 -7.93
CA VAL A 93 -4.31 9.29 -8.97
C VAL A 93 -5.45 10.29 -9.06
N LYS A 94 -5.70 10.84 -10.24
CA LYS A 94 -6.89 11.64 -10.51
C LYS A 94 -7.99 10.77 -11.09
N THR A 95 -9.16 10.83 -10.50
CA THR A 95 -10.38 10.12 -10.92
C THR A 95 -11.07 10.82 -12.10
N PRO A 96 -12.04 10.16 -12.77
CA PRO A 96 -12.80 10.78 -13.86
C PRO A 96 -13.55 12.07 -13.48
N ASP A 97 -13.98 12.20 -12.22
CA ASP A 97 -14.64 13.41 -11.70
C ASP A 97 -13.67 14.51 -11.26
N GLY A 98 -12.36 14.27 -11.40
CA GLY A 98 -11.30 15.22 -11.09
C GLY A 98 -10.78 15.17 -9.66
N THR A 99 -11.31 14.29 -8.79
CA THR A 99 -10.81 14.07 -7.43
C THR A 99 -9.37 13.55 -7.45
N GLU A 100 -8.49 14.14 -6.63
CA GLU A 100 -7.14 13.61 -6.41
C GLU A 100 -7.13 12.61 -5.24
N LEU A 101 -6.63 11.41 -5.52
CA LEU A 101 -6.43 10.32 -4.59
C LEU A 101 -4.93 10.19 -4.31
N PRO A 102 -4.46 10.66 -3.16
CA PRO A 102 -3.11 10.34 -2.72
C PRO A 102 -3.09 8.88 -2.26
N ILE A 103 -2.09 8.12 -2.71
CA ILE A 103 -1.96 6.69 -2.43
C ILE A 103 -0.52 6.39 -2.05
N SER A 104 -0.35 5.65 -0.96
CA SER A 104 0.95 5.09 -0.60
C SER A 104 1.08 3.66 -1.11
N LEU A 105 2.15 3.39 -1.85
CA LEU A 105 2.50 2.06 -2.33
C LEU A 105 3.62 1.52 -1.45
N LYS A 106 3.38 0.39 -0.79
CA LYS A 106 4.38 -0.22 0.11
C LYS A 106 4.79 -1.58 -0.42
N ALA A 107 6.03 -1.72 -0.88
CA ALA A 107 6.58 -3.00 -1.32
C ALA A 107 7.40 -3.68 -0.21
N TYR A 108 7.03 -4.89 0.18
CA TYR A 108 7.70 -5.65 1.25
C TYR A 108 7.45 -7.15 1.12
N GLY A 109 8.28 -7.98 1.77
CA GLY A 109 8.04 -9.42 1.82
C GLY A 109 6.77 -9.75 2.61
N ASP A 110 6.05 -10.82 2.27
CA ASP A 110 4.81 -11.22 2.96
C ASP A 110 4.99 -11.26 4.50
N GLY A 111 4.46 -10.25 5.18
CA GLY A 111 5.00 -9.88 6.48
C GLY A 111 4.42 -8.60 7.10
N PRO A 112 5.19 -7.97 8.03
CA PRO A 112 4.77 -6.77 8.74
C PRO A 112 4.72 -5.57 7.79
N LEU A 113 3.66 -4.77 7.92
CA LEU A 113 3.42 -3.55 7.17
C LEU A 113 3.36 -2.38 8.16
N GLN A 114 4.20 -1.37 7.94
CA GLN A 114 4.06 -0.09 8.63
C GLN A 114 3.02 0.76 7.91
N LEU A 115 1.97 1.15 8.62
CA LEU A 115 0.88 1.97 8.11
C LEU A 115 1.11 3.46 8.41
N SER A 116 1.79 3.75 9.51
CA SER A 116 2.15 5.12 9.88
C SER A 116 3.44 5.13 10.69
N THR A 117 4.26 6.15 10.48
CA THR A 117 5.43 6.43 11.31
C THR A 117 5.07 7.17 12.59
N ASN A 118 3.87 7.74 12.70
CA ASN A 118 3.35 8.54 13.82
C ASN A 118 4.44 9.36 14.53
N LYS A 119 4.98 10.38 13.84
CA LYS A 119 6.18 11.12 14.26
C LYS A 119 6.05 11.75 15.66
N THR A 120 4.84 12.14 16.07
CA THR A 120 4.57 12.75 17.39
C THR A 120 4.38 11.72 18.51
N SER A 121 4.36 10.43 18.15
CA SER A 121 4.06 9.29 19.03
C SER A 121 2.69 9.36 19.69
N SER A 122 1.74 10.11 19.10
CA SER A 122 0.45 10.45 19.71
C SER A 122 -0.35 9.20 20.13
N MET A 123 -0.53 8.24 19.21
CA MET A 123 -1.17 6.94 19.48
C MET A 123 -0.54 6.21 20.66
N PHE A 124 0.79 6.07 20.70
CA PHE A 124 1.44 5.34 21.79
C PHE A 124 1.29 6.07 23.13
N LYS A 125 1.48 7.40 23.14
CA LYS A 125 1.27 8.25 24.32
C LYS A 125 -0.16 8.11 24.86
N LEU A 126 -1.17 8.17 23.98
CA LEU A 126 -2.56 7.97 24.37
C LEU A 126 -2.79 6.60 24.99
N LEU A 127 -2.25 5.54 24.39
CA LEU A 127 -2.42 4.18 24.89
C LEU A 127 -1.68 3.95 26.21
N SER A 128 -0.55 4.64 26.43
CA SER A 128 0.22 4.56 27.68
C SER A 128 -0.49 5.11 28.91
N THR A 129 -1.56 5.90 28.73
CA THR A 129 -2.40 6.38 29.83
C THR A 129 -3.58 5.46 30.13
N GLN A 130 -3.74 4.38 29.37
CA GLN A 130 -4.81 3.40 29.52
C GLN A 130 -4.33 2.18 30.34
N PRO A 131 -5.26 1.38 30.90
CA PRO A 131 -4.91 0.09 31.49
C PRO A 131 -4.25 -0.85 30.48
N ASP A 132 -3.44 -1.78 30.98
CA ASP A 132 -2.73 -2.78 30.15
C ASP A 132 -3.66 -3.66 29.31
N ARG A 133 -4.93 -3.80 29.71
CA ARG A 133 -5.94 -4.55 28.98
C ARG A 133 -7.23 -3.74 28.89
N ILE A 134 -7.73 -3.61 27.68
CA ILE A 134 -8.96 -2.88 27.38
C ILE A 134 -9.85 -3.82 26.56
N SER A 135 -11.03 -4.11 27.08
CA SER A 135 -12.07 -4.90 26.41
C SER A 135 -13.44 -4.20 26.45
N ASP A 136 -13.50 -3.02 27.07
CA ASP A 136 -14.71 -2.21 27.10
C ASP A 136 -14.94 -1.58 25.72
N THR A 137 -16.12 -1.83 25.15
CA THR A 137 -16.43 -1.44 23.77
C THR A 137 -16.51 0.07 23.60
N GLU A 138 -17.08 0.80 24.58
CA GLU A 138 -17.15 2.25 24.53
C GLU A 138 -15.76 2.87 24.62
N LYS A 139 -14.89 2.33 25.49
CA LYS A 139 -13.52 2.80 25.64
C LYS A 139 -12.67 2.57 24.39
N ILE A 140 -12.82 1.40 23.75
CA ILE A 140 -12.14 1.11 22.48
C ILE A 140 -12.61 2.08 21.40
N ARG A 141 -13.92 2.34 21.31
CA ARG A 141 -14.47 3.30 20.36
C ARG A 141 -13.93 4.72 20.62
N GLU A 142 -13.88 5.16 21.87
CA GLU A 142 -13.30 6.44 22.27
C GLU A 142 -11.83 6.57 21.81
N ILE A 143 -11.02 5.52 22.01
CA ILE A 143 -9.61 5.51 21.58
C ILE A 143 -9.51 5.58 20.05
N LEU A 144 -10.24 4.72 19.32
CA LEU A 144 -10.16 4.64 17.86
C LEU A 144 -10.74 5.85 17.14
N THR A 145 -11.60 6.63 17.80
CA THR A 145 -12.17 7.88 17.28
C THR A 145 -11.39 9.12 17.73
N SER A 146 -10.39 8.95 18.59
CA SER A 146 -9.57 10.06 19.07
C SER A 146 -8.72 10.70 17.95
N PRO A 147 -8.31 11.98 18.10
CA PRO A 147 -7.45 12.65 17.13
C PRO A 147 -6.13 11.91 16.85
N ALA A 148 -5.62 11.13 17.83
CA ALA A 148 -4.40 10.35 17.65
C ALA A 148 -4.55 9.24 16.58
N PHE A 149 -5.77 8.79 16.30
CA PHE A 149 -6.10 7.74 15.33
C PHE A 149 -6.81 8.26 14.07
N ALA A 150 -7.04 9.58 13.95
CA ALA A 150 -7.81 10.18 12.87
C ALA A 150 -7.27 9.80 11.47
N ASP A 151 -5.95 9.82 11.31
CA ASP A 151 -5.29 9.50 10.04
C ASP A 151 -5.47 8.04 9.64
N PHE A 152 -5.69 7.13 10.60
CA PHE A 152 -5.73 5.69 10.31
C PHE A 152 -6.93 5.30 9.43
N ARG A 153 -8.09 5.97 9.56
CA ARG A 153 -9.25 5.71 8.68
C ARG A 153 -9.08 6.24 7.26
N GLN A 154 -8.10 7.11 7.03
CA GLN A 154 -7.92 7.83 5.76
C GLN A 154 -6.75 7.29 4.93
N ILE A 155 -6.14 6.18 5.36
CA ILE A 155 -4.97 5.61 4.70
C ILE A 155 -5.39 4.90 3.42
N ASN A 156 -5.04 5.48 2.28
CA ASN A 156 -5.07 4.81 0.98
C ASN A 156 -3.72 4.13 0.75
N VAL A 157 -3.64 2.83 1.06
CA VAL A 157 -2.42 2.03 0.87
C VAL A 157 -2.65 0.88 -0.10
N LEU A 158 -1.70 0.70 -1.02
CA LEU A 158 -1.54 -0.43 -1.91
C LEU A 158 -0.29 -1.23 -1.54
N PRO A 159 -0.41 -2.26 -0.67
CA PRO A 159 0.69 -3.14 -0.36
C PRO A 159 1.04 -4.03 -1.56
N LEU A 160 2.27 -3.95 -2.06
CA LEU A 160 2.85 -4.93 -2.97
C LEU A 160 3.65 -5.95 -2.16
N ILE A 161 3.00 -7.07 -1.82
CA ILE A 161 3.68 -8.15 -1.10
C ILE A 161 4.39 -9.09 -2.05
N TYR A 162 5.50 -9.67 -1.62
CA TYR A 162 6.22 -10.66 -2.42
C TYR A 162 6.79 -11.82 -1.59
N ASP A 163 6.92 -12.96 -2.25
CA ASP A 163 7.55 -14.18 -1.74
C ASP A 163 8.70 -14.53 -2.69
N GLU A 164 9.89 -14.02 -2.37
CA GLU A 164 11.06 -14.09 -3.25
C GLU A 164 11.46 -15.54 -3.55
N LYS A 165 11.34 -16.43 -2.56
CA LYS A 165 11.68 -17.85 -2.72
C LYS A 165 10.81 -18.54 -3.76
N LYS A 166 9.58 -18.08 -3.90
CA LYS A 166 8.60 -18.62 -4.85
C LYS A 166 8.38 -17.72 -6.07
N MET A 167 9.19 -16.67 -6.22
CA MET A 167 9.12 -15.69 -7.31
C MET A 167 7.70 -15.23 -7.63
N ARG A 168 6.96 -14.85 -6.59
CA ARG A 168 5.57 -14.39 -6.74
C ARG A 168 5.28 -13.14 -5.93
N CYS A 169 4.33 -12.34 -6.41
CA CYS A 169 3.90 -11.10 -5.78
C CYS A 169 2.38 -10.94 -5.81
N ASN A 170 1.85 -10.05 -5.00
CA ASN A 170 0.42 -9.76 -4.93
C ASN A 170 0.22 -8.30 -4.51
N ILE A 171 -0.64 -7.58 -5.21
CA ILE A 171 -1.10 -6.26 -4.75
C ILE A 171 -2.32 -6.49 -3.87
N MET A 172 -2.24 -6.04 -2.63
CA MET A 172 -3.31 -6.12 -1.65
C MET A 172 -4.01 -4.77 -1.54
N ILE A 173 -5.13 -4.77 -0.82
CA ILE A 173 -5.83 -3.57 -0.36
C ILE A 173 -6.01 -3.76 1.14
N PHE A 174 -5.57 -2.80 1.94
CA PHE A 174 -5.85 -2.80 3.38
C PHE A 174 -7.16 -2.07 3.65
N ASP A 175 -8.11 -2.74 4.31
CA ASP A 175 -9.39 -2.16 4.70
C ASP A 175 -9.31 -1.66 6.15
N ALA A 176 -8.96 -0.39 6.31
CA ALA A 176 -8.81 0.25 7.61
C ALA A 176 -10.13 0.32 8.40
N GLY A 177 -11.25 0.50 7.71
CA GLY A 177 -12.58 0.52 8.32
C GLY A 177 -12.90 -0.83 8.95
N ARG A 178 -12.84 -1.90 8.15
CA ARG A 178 -13.01 -3.28 8.62
C ARG A 178 -12.05 -3.65 9.75
N ALA A 179 -10.78 -3.25 9.63
CA ALA A 179 -9.79 -3.50 10.67
C ALA A 179 -10.21 -2.86 11.99
N MET A 180 -10.51 -1.55 12.01
CA MET A 180 -10.93 -0.86 13.21
C MET A 180 -12.24 -1.39 13.79
N ASP A 181 -13.23 -1.62 12.95
CA ASP A 181 -14.57 -2.04 13.38
C ASP A 181 -14.56 -3.48 13.93
N SER A 182 -13.53 -4.27 13.59
CA SER A 182 -13.34 -5.62 14.14
C SER A 182 -12.70 -5.66 15.53
N VAL A 183 -12.09 -4.56 16.00
CA VAL A 183 -11.33 -4.55 17.26
C VAL A 183 -12.28 -4.70 18.46
N THR A 184 -12.02 -5.71 19.29
CA THR A 184 -12.73 -5.93 20.56
C THR A 184 -11.82 -5.92 21.77
N SER A 185 -10.49 -5.94 21.57
CA SER A 185 -9.54 -5.80 22.66
C SER A 185 -8.25 -5.10 22.26
N ILE A 186 -7.67 -4.38 23.22
CA ILE A 186 -6.36 -3.74 23.13
C ILE A 186 -5.55 -4.20 24.33
N ASN A 187 -4.38 -4.78 24.09
CA ASN A 187 -3.53 -5.33 25.13
C ASN A 187 -2.09 -4.83 25.01
N LEU A 188 -1.52 -4.34 26.11
CA LEU A 188 -0.10 -4.07 26.24
C LEU A 188 0.68 -5.39 26.22
N VAL A 189 1.68 -5.45 25.35
CA VAL A 189 2.60 -6.59 25.21
C VAL A 189 4.02 -6.08 25.47
N THR A 190 4.55 -6.38 26.66
CA THR A 190 5.85 -5.89 27.13
C THR A 190 7.03 -6.82 26.83
N ALA A 191 6.78 -8.11 26.58
CA ALA A 191 7.84 -9.11 26.32
C ALA A 191 7.35 -10.29 25.44
N GLY A 192 8.31 -11.00 24.81
CA GLY A 192 8.08 -12.21 24.02
C GLY A 192 8.46 -12.10 22.53
N SER A 193 8.71 -13.25 21.86
CA SER A 193 9.02 -13.33 20.42
C SER A 193 10.20 -12.45 19.95
N GLY A 194 11.24 -12.27 20.79
CA GLY A 194 12.41 -11.44 20.46
C GLY A 194 12.19 -9.92 20.55
N ARG A 195 11.04 -9.47 21.07
CA ARG A 195 10.66 -8.06 21.17
C ARG A 195 11.38 -7.37 22.33
N LYS A 196 12.00 -6.22 22.04
CA LYS A 196 12.73 -5.36 23.00
C LYS A 196 11.91 -4.19 23.54
N HIS A 197 10.85 -3.77 22.84
CA HIS A 197 10.05 -2.59 23.18
C HIS A 197 8.56 -2.96 23.27
N PRO A 198 7.81 -2.34 24.20
CA PRO A 198 6.38 -2.60 24.35
C PRO A 198 5.60 -2.21 23.09
N VAL A 199 4.51 -2.93 22.85
CA VAL A 199 3.51 -2.57 21.85
C VAL A 199 2.11 -2.74 22.43
N TYR A 200 1.16 -2.00 21.88
CA TYR A 200 -0.26 -2.26 22.11
C TYR A 200 -0.81 -3.06 20.94
N ARG A 201 -1.23 -4.30 21.20
CA ARG A 201 -1.82 -5.19 20.20
C ARG A 201 -3.34 -5.06 20.21
N PHE A 202 -3.89 -4.87 19.02
CA PHE A 202 -5.33 -4.81 18.76
C PHE A 202 -5.76 -6.17 18.20
N ALA A 203 -6.83 -6.72 18.76
CA ALA A 203 -7.35 -8.03 18.37
C ALA A 203 -8.87 -8.02 18.19
N ASP A 204 -9.34 -8.94 17.35
CA ASP A 204 -10.76 -9.15 17.09
C ASP A 204 -11.44 -10.00 18.18
N ALA A 205 -12.75 -10.24 18.01
CA ALA A 205 -13.57 -11.03 18.94
C ALA A 205 -13.06 -12.46 19.16
N SER A 206 -12.33 -13.02 18.18
CA SER A 206 -11.72 -14.36 18.27
C SER A 206 -10.28 -14.32 18.81
N GLY A 207 -9.77 -13.14 19.17
CA GLY A 207 -8.40 -12.94 19.61
C GLY A 207 -7.38 -12.90 18.48
N ASN A 208 -7.81 -12.85 17.21
CA ASN A 208 -6.88 -12.76 16.08
C ASN A 208 -6.25 -11.37 15.99
N TYR A 209 -5.03 -11.33 15.47
CA TYR A 209 -4.31 -10.08 15.27
C TYR A 209 -4.98 -9.20 14.21
N VAL A 210 -5.12 -7.90 14.52
CA VAL A 210 -5.60 -6.87 13.60
C VAL A 210 -4.46 -5.89 13.26
N CYS A 211 -3.93 -5.23 14.29
CA CYS A 211 -2.83 -4.28 14.16
C CYS A 211 -2.08 -4.15 15.50
N GLU A 212 -0.98 -3.40 15.51
CA GLU A 212 -0.29 -3.01 16.73
C GLU A 212 0.25 -1.57 16.63
N VAL A 213 0.24 -0.86 17.76
CA VAL A 213 0.95 0.42 17.90
C VAL A 213 2.27 0.14 18.60
N ARG A 214 3.37 0.48 17.94
CA ARG A 214 4.72 0.30 18.46
C ARG A 214 5.28 1.56 19.10
N TYR A 215 6.11 1.37 20.13
CA TYR A 215 6.80 2.44 20.85
C TYR A 215 7.86 3.15 20.00
N GLY A 216 7.95 4.47 20.11
CA GLY A 216 9.11 5.23 19.65
C GLY A 216 8.81 6.71 19.48
N ASP A 217 9.72 7.57 19.92
CA ASP A 217 9.73 9.02 19.68
C ASP A 217 10.49 9.36 18.39
N GLU A 218 10.70 10.65 18.11
CA GLU A 218 11.43 11.11 16.92
C GLU A 218 12.86 10.54 16.83
N ALA A 219 13.46 10.16 17.97
CA ALA A 219 14.80 9.57 18.05
C ALA A 219 14.82 8.05 17.81
N ALA A 220 13.67 7.37 17.92
CA ALA A 220 13.56 5.94 17.64
C ALA A 220 13.65 5.64 16.13
N ASN A 221 14.13 4.44 15.76
CA ASN A 221 14.18 4.03 14.36
C ASN A 221 12.76 4.03 13.76
N ALA A 222 12.61 4.44 12.48
CA ALA A 222 11.32 4.47 11.80
C ALA A 222 10.60 3.12 11.86
N LEU A 223 11.33 2.01 11.77
CA LEU A 223 10.79 0.64 11.84
C LEU A 223 10.27 0.24 13.23
N GLN A 224 10.53 1.06 14.25
CA GLN A 224 10.16 0.77 15.63
C GLN A 224 8.90 1.52 16.07
N ARG A 225 8.47 2.55 15.34
CA ARG A 225 7.40 3.46 15.80
C ARG A 225 6.12 3.37 14.99
N GLY A 226 5.04 3.88 15.58
CA GLY A 226 3.76 4.11 14.91
C GLY A 226 2.90 2.86 14.73
N LEU A 227 2.01 2.92 13.76
CA LEU A 227 0.98 1.89 13.55
C LEU A 227 1.46 0.85 12.55
N TRP A 228 1.29 -0.41 12.92
CA TRP A 228 1.70 -1.57 12.15
C TRP A 228 0.54 -2.55 12.00
N THR A 229 0.52 -3.26 10.89
CA THR A 229 -0.26 -4.49 10.72
C THR A 229 0.67 -5.57 10.16
N HIS A 230 0.11 -6.70 9.78
CA HIS A 230 0.86 -7.84 9.29
C HIS A 230 0.01 -8.63 8.30
N THR A 231 0.37 -8.59 7.02
CA THR A 231 -0.45 -9.14 5.93
C THR A 231 -0.81 -10.61 6.13
N LYS A 232 0.15 -11.41 6.63
CA LYS A 232 -0.08 -12.82 6.96
C LYS A 232 -0.98 -13.07 8.17
N ASN A 233 -0.90 -12.23 9.21
CA ASN A 233 -1.59 -12.48 10.50
C ASN A 233 -2.93 -11.75 10.61
N ALA A 234 -3.12 -10.70 9.81
CA ALA A 234 -4.34 -9.91 9.71
C ALA A 234 -4.97 -10.05 8.31
N LEU A 235 -4.83 -11.19 7.65
CA LEU A 235 -5.29 -11.41 6.27
C LEU A 235 -6.77 -11.05 6.07
N GLN A 236 -7.60 -11.23 7.10
CA GLN A 236 -9.01 -10.85 7.14
C GLN A 236 -9.24 -9.33 6.96
N CYS A 237 -8.23 -8.50 7.21
CA CYS A 237 -8.26 -7.06 6.98
C CYS A 237 -7.79 -6.67 5.57
N PHE A 238 -7.33 -7.63 4.76
CA PHE A 238 -6.87 -7.39 3.40
C PHE A 238 -7.80 -8.01 2.36
N SER A 239 -7.75 -7.45 1.16
CA SER A 239 -8.35 -8.02 -0.05
C SER A 239 -7.30 -8.06 -1.14
N SER A 240 -7.23 -9.16 -1.89
CA SER A 240 -6.28 -9.26 -3.00
C SER A 240 -6.85 -8.57 -4.25
N LEU A 241 -5.99 -7.75 -4.86
CA LEU A 241 -6.28 -7.01 -6.08
C LEU A 241 -5.86 -7.81 -7.33
N THR A 242 -4.79 -8.58 -7.24
CA THR A 242 -4.22 -9.32 -8.39
C THR A 242 -4.24 -10.84 -8.24
N GLY A 243 -4.46 -11.37 -7.03
CA GLY A 243 -4.00 -12.72 -6.69
C GLY A 243 -2.46 -12.81 -6.65
N TRP A 244 -1.96 -14.02 -6.38
CA TRP A 244 -0.51 -14.29 -6.48
C TRP A 244 -0.10 -14.41 -7.96
N ILE A 245 0.65 -13.43 -8.44
CA ILE A 245 1.26 -13.39 -9.76
C ILE A 245 2.64 -14.03 -9.68
N GLN A 246 2.94 -14.95 -10.62
CA GLN A 246 4.30 -15.43 -10.85
C GLN A 246 5.07 -14.42 -11.69
N TYR A 247 6.28 -14.07 -11.27
CA TYR A 247 7.16 -13.18 -12.02
C TYR A 247 8.44 -13.89 -12.44
N SER A 248 9.03 -13.43 -13.55
CA SER A 248 10.30 -13.94 -14.07
C SER A 248 11.25 -12.80 -14.36
N THR A 249 12.55 -13.08 -14.35
CA THR A 249 13.57 -12.13 -14.76
C THR A 249 13.45 -11.84 -16.26
N ASN A 250 13.36 -10.57 -16.62
CA ASN A 250 13.38 -10.05 -17.97
C ASN A 250 14.77 -9.43 -18.23
N THR A 251 15.64 -10.20 -18.90
CA THR A 251 17.00 -9.76 -19.21
C THR A 251 17.02 -8.62 -20.23
N THR A 252 16.04 -8.55 -21.14
CA THR A 252 15.95 -7.46 -22.12
C THR A 252 15.79 -6.09 -21.45
N VAL A 253 14.99 -6.00 -20.38
CA VAL A 253 14.84 -4.74 -19.62
C VAL A 253 16.14 -4.39 -18.90
N ILE A 254 16.85 -5.38 -18.37
CA ILE A 254 18.15 -5.18 -17.72
C ILE A 254 19.17 -4.62 -18.72
N ASP A 255 19.26 -5.22 -19.91
CA ASP A 255 20.17 -4.79 -20.97
C ASP A 255 19.80 -3.39 -21.48
N LEU A 256 18.50 -3.11 -21.64
CA LEU A 256 18.00 -1.79 -22.06
C LEU A 256 18.39 -0.70 -21.05
N VAL A 257 18.24 -0.96 -19.76
CA VAL A 257 18.67 0.00 -18.72
C VAL A 257 20.18 0.16 -18.75
N GLY A 258 20.95 -0.92 -18.86
CA GLY A 258 22.41 -0.86 -18.96
C GLY A 258 22.87 0.00 -20.14
N ALA A 259 22.26 -0.19 -21.32
CA ALA A 259 22.53 0.61 -22.50
C ALA A 259 22.13 2.09 -22.29
N ALA A 260 20.95 2.34 -21.71
CA ALA A 260 20.46 3.69 -21.45
C ALA A 260 21.39 4.49 -20.53
N LEU A 261 22.07 3.85 -19.57
CA LEU A 261 22.97 4.52 -18.63
C LEU A 261 24.26 5.06 -19.26
N VAL A 262 24.67 4.56 -20.44
CA VAL A 262 25.89 4.99 -21.15
C VAL A 262 25.59 5.74 -22.46
N ALA A 263 24.35 5.67 -22.94
CA ALA A 263 23.88 6.39 -24.12
C ALA A 263 23.78 7.89 -23.88
N ASP A 264 23.84 8.68 -24.96
CA ASP A 264 23.64 10.12 -24.88
C ASP A 264 22.15 10.52 -24.86
N LYS A 265 21.87 11.79 -24.54
CA LYS A 265 20.49 12.29 -24.42
C LYS A 265 19.68 12.18 -25.73
N PRO A 266 20.22 12.52 -26.92
CA PRO A 266 19.57 12.24 -28.20
C PRO A 266 19.16 10.77 -28.40
N GLU A 267 20.07 9.83 -28.16
CA GLU A 267 19.82 8.39 -28.31
C GLU A 267 18.74 7.90 -27.34
N GLN A 268 18.82 8.30 -26.07
CA GLN A 268 17.81 7.99 -25.06
C GLN A 268 16.43 8.51 -25.47
N LYS A 269 16.35 9.72 -26.03
CA LYS A 269 15.09 10.32 -26.50
C LYS A 269 14.52 9.55 -27.68
N ALA A 270 15.36 9.14 -28.63
CA ALA A 270 14.92 8.34 -29.77
C ALA A 270 14.40 6.96 -29.34
N ALA A 271 15.10 6.30 -28.40
CA ALA A 271 14.68 5.03 -27.82
C ALA A 271 13.33 5.17 -27.08
N LEU A 272 13.17 6.22 -26.27
CA LEU A 272 11.93 6.48 -25.54
C LEU A 272 10.73 6.65 -26.49
N GLN A 273 10.89 7.43 -27.56
CA GLN A 273 9.83 7.65 -28.55
C GLN A 273 9.39 6.35 -29.24
N LEU A 274 10.34 5.44 -29.51
CA LEU A 274 10.04 4.12 -30.06
C LEU A 274 9.19 3.30 -29.07
N LEU A 275 9.60 3.25 -27.81
CA LEU A 275 8.92 2.50 -26.76
C LEU A 275 7.51 3.01 -26.48
N GLU A 276 7.31 4.34 -26.45
CA GLU A 276 6.00 4.96 -26.27
C GLU A 276 5.02 4.65 -27.41
N LYS A 277 5.53 4.49 -28.63
CA LYS A 277 4.71 4.15 -29.79
C LYS A 277 4.23 2.70 -29.72
N GLU A 278 5.13 1.78 -29.37
CA GLU A 278 4.81 0.35 -29.24
C GLU A 278 3.87 0.09 -28.05
N SER A 279 4.09 0.75 -26.90
CA SER A 279 3.25 0.54 -25.71
C SER A 279 1.78 0.95 -25.91
N LYS A 280 1.52 1.92 -26.79
CA LYS A 280 0.16 2.35 -27.14
C LYS A 280 -0.50 1.47 -28.19
N LYS A 281 0.25 0.63 -28.91
CA LYS A 281 -0.30 -0.31 -29.87
C LYS A 281 -1.16 -1.37 -29.18
N ASP A 282 -0.72 -1.83 -27.99
CA ASP A 282 -1.44 -2.76 -27.11
C ASP A 282 -2.80 -2.22 -26.58
N LEU A 283 -3.10 -0.92 -26.77
CA LEU A 283 -4.38 -0.30 -26.40
C LEU A 283 -5.41 -0.30 -27.55
N LEU A 284 -4.97 -0.58 -28.78
CA LEU A 284 -5.78 -0.52 -30.00
C LEU A 284 -6.17 -1.92 -30.53
N GLU A 285 -5.61 -2.98 -29.94
CA GLU A 285 -5.88 -4.40 -30.22
C GLU A 285 -6.59 -5.06 -29.02
#